data_AF-A0A0U1PYJ2-F1
#
_entry.id   AF-A0A0U1PYJ2-F1
#
_cell.length_a   1.000
_cell.length_b   1.000
_cell.length_c   1.000
_cell.angle_alpha   90.00
_cell.angle_beta   90.00
_cell.angle_gamma   90.00
#
_symmetry.space_group_name_H-M   'P 1'
#
loop_
_entity.id
_entity.type
_entity.pdbx_description
1 polymer ?
#
loop_
_entity_poly.entity_id
_entity_poly.type
_entity_poly.pdbx_seq_one_letter_code
_entity_poly.pdbx_strand_id
1 'polypeptide(L)'
;MCAKKLNLAEMAEAIAAKAPAEPADTASAPADSATVVATGDSTKIRAARKAVGLPQVSFARLLHTPIAQLNDWELGRQAPPGVAVRLCELLIKDPDLIKQFD
;
A
#
# COMPACT_ATOMS: atom_id res chain seq x y z
N MET A 1 10.13 -32.97 23.16
CA MET A 1 9.11 -32.59 22.16
C MET A 1 9.53 -31.27 21.53
N CYS A 2 10.15 -31.31 20.35
CA CYS A 2 10.69 -30.11 19.69
C CYS A 2 9.62 -29.48 18.79
N ALA A 3 9.23 -28.24 19.11
CA ALA A 3 8.40 -27.41 18.24
C ALA A 3 9.17 -27.11 16.94
N LYS A 4 8.56 -27.47 15.80
CA LYS A 4 9.09 -27.16 14.47
C LYS A 4 8.99 -25.65 14.26
N LYS A 5 10.16 -25.01 14.17
CA LYS A 5 10.30 -23.62 13.72
C LYS A 5 9.74 -23.55 12.29
N LEU A 6 8.60 -22.90 12.10
CA LEU A 6 8.12 -22.55 10.76
C LEU A 6 9.10 -21.53 10.19
N ASN A 7 9.92 -21.95 9.23
CA ASN A 7 10.78 -21.03 8.48
C ASN A 7 9.88 -20.21 7.54
N LEU A 8 9.83 -18.90 7.78
CA LEU A 8 9.04 -17.90 7.08
C LEU A 8 9.45 -17.71 5.59
N ALA A 9 10.31 -18.58 5.06
CA ALA A 9 10.82 -18.54 3.69
C ALA A 9 10.02 -19.43 2.71
N GLU A 10 9.15 -20.33 3.17
CA GLU A 10 8.43 -21.29 2.30
C GLU A 10 7.00 -20.90 1.89
N MET A 11 6.40 -19.84 2.46
CA MET A 11 5.01 -19.46 2.14
C MET A 11 4.88 -18.57 0.89
N ALA A 12 5.97 -18.33 0.15
CA ALA A 12 6.00 -17.36 -0.95
C ALA A 12 5.50 -17.89 -2.31
N GLU A 13 5.03 -19.14 -2.40
CA GLU A 13 4.77 -19.75 -3.71
C GLU A 13 3.48 -20.59 -3.71
N ALA A 14 2.30 -19.94 -3.72
CA ALA A 14 1.04 -20.68 -3.91
C ALA A 14 -0.17 -19.82 -4.34
N ILE A 15 -0.06 -18.89 -5.30
CA ILE A 15 -1.25 -18.50 -6.10
C ILE A 15 -0.87 -17.87 -7.44
N ALA A 16 -0.46 -18.73 -8.39
CA ALA A 16 -0.43 -18.37 -9.80
C ALA A 16 -1.05 -19.50 -10.63
N ALA A 17 -2.39 -19.54 -10.66
CA ALA A 17 -3.12 -20.34 -11.64
C ALA A 17 -4.52 -19.74 -11.91
N LYS A 18 -4.64 -19.08 -13.07
CA LYS A 18 -5.71 -19.22 -14.12
C LYS A 18 -7.19 -19.08 -13.65
N ALA A 19 -8.10 -18.27 -14.19
CA ALA A 19 -8.21 -17.31 -15.30
C ALA A 19 -9.57 -16.54 -15.15
N PRO A 20 -10.19 -15.99 -16.22
CA PRO A 20 -10.58 -14.60 -16.36
C PRO A 20 -11.96 -14.26 -15.76
N ALA A 21 -12.14 -13.00 -15.33
CA ALA A 21 -13.47 -12.42 -15.16
C ALA A 21 -13.44 -10.97 -15.66
N GLU A 22 -14.37 -10.69 -16.55
CA GLU A 22 -14.62 -9.42 -17.22
C GLU A 22 -14.99 -8.28 -16.24
N PRO A 23 -14.87 -7.01 -16.70
CA PRO A 23 -14.78 -5.85 -15.83
C PRO A 23 -16.16 -5.42 -15.33
N ALA A 24 -16.39 -5.56 -14.02
CA ALA A 24 -17.51 -4.91 -13.36
C ALA A 24 -17.14 -3.47 -12.99
N ASP A 25 -17.86 -2.59 -13.68
CA ASP A 25 -18.00 -1.16 -13.58
C ASP A 25 -18.22 -0.60 -12.15
N THR A 26 -17.95 0.70 -12.02
CA THR A 26 -18.31 1.65 -10.97
C THR A 26 -17.41 1.79 -9.73
N ALA A 27 -16.39 2.63 -9.88
CA ALA A 27 -16.19 3.77 -8.98
C ALA A 27 -15.47 4.89 -9.73
N SER A 28 -16.25 5.63 -10.52
CA SER A 28 -15.82 6.91 -11.07
C SER A 28 -15.74 7.92 -9.92
N ALA A 29 -14.55 8.40 -9.62
CA ALA A 29 -14.33 9.66 -8.92
C ALA A 29 -13.60 10.59 -9.90
N PRO A 30 -13.99 11.88 -9.98
CA PRO A 30 -13.74 12.69 -11.16
C PRO A 30 -12.24 12.93 -11.37
N ALA A 31 -11.87 12.92 -12.64
CA ALA A 31 -10.58 13.34 -13.13
C ALA A 31 -10.36 14.82 -12.77
N ASP A 32 -9.54 15.06 -11.76
CA ASP A 32 -8.75 16.28 -11.72
C ASP A 32 -7.42 16.00 -12.44
N SER A 33 -6.99 16.97 -13.22
CA SER A 33 -6.19 16.79 -14.42
C SER A 33 -4.80 16.21 -14.16
N ALA A 34 -4.38 15.29 -15.02
CA ALA A 34 -3.02 14.76 -15.09
C ALA A 34 -1.96 15.87 -15.05
N THR A 35 -0.79 15.59 -14.46
CA THR A 35 0.52 15.70 -15.14
C THR A 35 1.66 15.43 -14.17
N VAL A 36 2.54 14.52 -14.59
CA VAL A 36 3.68 13.91 -13.88
C VAL A 36 3.27 12.89 -12.82
N VAL A 37 3.66 11.64 -13.06
CA VAL A 37 3.87 10.67 -11.99
C VAL A 37 4.88 11.31 -11.05
N ALA A 38 4.41 11.97 -9.99
CA ALA A 38 5.29 12.61 -9.04
C ALA A 38 6.07 11.51 -8.33
N THR A 39 7.27 11.20 -8.85
CA THR A 39 8.22 10.26 -8.24
C THR A 39 8.46 10.59 -6.76
N GLY A 40 8.25 11.86 -6.37
CA GLY A 40 8.25 12.30 -4.99
C GLY A 40 7.17 11.62 -4.13
N ASP A 41 5.93 11.52 -4.62
CA ASP A 41 4.81 11.00 -3.82
C ASP A 41 4.88 9.48 -3.64
N SER A 42 5.29 8.73 -4.67
CA SER A 42 5.57 7.29 -4.53
C SER A 42 6.70 7.03 -3.52
N THR A 43 7.72 7.91 -3.50
CA THR A 43 8.82 7.86 -2.51
C THR A 43 8.31 8.15 -1.10
N LYS A 44 7.42 9.14 -0.93
CA LYS A 44 6.80 9.46 0.38
C LYS A 44 5.97 8.30 0.92
N ILE A 45 5.14 7.66 0.09
CA ILE A 45 4.32 6.50 0.50
C ILE A 45 5.23 5.38 1.04
N ARG A 46 6.30 5.07 0.30
CA ARG A 46 7.28 4.04 0.71
C ARG A 46 8.04 4.44 1.98
N ALA A 47 8.40 5.72 2.12
CA ALA A 47 9.08 6.23 3.30
C ALA A 47 8.19 6.16 4.55
N ALA A 48 6.92 6.53 4.45
CA ALA A 48 5.94 6.43 5.54
C ALA A 48 5.79 4.98 6.00
N ARG A 49 5.61 4.03 5.08
CA ARG A 49 5.50 2.60 5.44
C ARG A 49 6.74 2.10 6.19
N LYS A 50 7.94 2.52 5.76
CA LYS A 50 9.20 2.17 6.45
C LYS A 50 9.32 2.83 7.82
N ALA A 51 8.90 4.09 7.97
CA ALA A 51 8.95 4.81 9.23
C ALA A 51 8.08 4.16 10.31
N VAL A 52 6.88 3.70 9.92
CA VAL A 52 5.95 3.02 10.81
C VAL A 52 6.34 1.54 11.04
N GLY A 53 7.14 0.94 10.14
CA GLY A 53 7.62 -0.43 10.29
C GLY A 53 6.59 -1.52 9.95
N LEU A 54 5.53 -1.18 9.22
CA LEU A 54 4.47 -2.13 8.85
C LEU A 54 4.77 -2.87 7.53
N PRO A 55 4.38 -4.16 7.41
CA PRO A 55 4.35 -4.83 6.12
C PRO A 55 3.31 -4.18 5.21
N GLN A 56 3.51 -4.29 3.89
CA GLN A 56 2.66 -3.64 2.88
C GLN A 56 1.17 -3.97 3.05
N VAL A 57 0.84 -5.21 3.42
CA VAL A 57 -0.53 -5.66 3.66
C VAL A 57 -1.18 -4.95 4.85
N SER A 58 -0.44 -4.74 5.95
CA SER A 58 -0.96 -4.03 7.12
C SER A 58 -1.05 -2.54 6.87
N PHE A 59 -0.10 -1.97 6.11
CA PHE A 59 -0.15 -0.57 5.70
C PHE A 59 -1.31 -0.29 4.75
N ALA A 60 -1.61 -1.20 3.81
CA ALA A 60 -2.78 -1.13 2.94
C ALA A 60 -4.09 -1.11 3.76
N ARG A 61 -4.16 -1.94 4.81
CA ARG A 61 -5.30 -1.95 5.74
C ARG A 61 -5.45 -0.64 6.50
N LEU A 62 -4.35 -0.08 7.02
CA LEU A 62 -4.33 1.23 7.68
C LEU A 62 -4.84 2.35 6.75
N LEU A 63 -4.44 2.32 5.48
CA LEU A 63 -4.88 3.28 4.47
C LEU A 63 -6.25 2.97 3.87
N HIS A 64 -6.94 1.93 4.34
CA HIS A 64 -8.20 1.44 3.77
C HIS A 64 -8.17 1.30 2.24
N THR A 65 -7.02 0.85 1.72
CA THR A 65 -6.73 0.80 0.29
C THR A 65 -6.40 -0.65 -0.11
N PRO A 66 -6.86 -1.14 -1.28
CA PRO A 66 -6.42 -2.43 -1.79
C PRO A 66 -4.90 -2.52 -1.92
N ILE A 67 -4.33 -3.68 -1.61
CA ILE A 67 -2.87 -3.91 -1.66
C ILE A 67 -2.32 -3.64 -3.07
N ALA A 68 -3.07 -4.03 -4.11
CA ALA A 68 -2.70 -3.78 -5.51
C ALA A 68 -2.59 -2.29 -5.82
N GLN A 69 -3.54 -1.48 -5.34
CA GLN A 69 -3.54 -0.04 -5.53
C GLN A 69 -2.41 0.64 -4.76
N LEU A 70 -2.13 0.19 -3.53
CA LEU A 70 -0.96 0.64 -2.77
C LEU A 70 0.35 0.30 -3.50
N ASN A 71 0.44 -0.88 -4.12
CA ASN A 71 1.61 -1.27 -4.91
C ASN A 71 1.77 -0.36 -6.14
N ASP A 72 0.67 -0.05 -6.83
CA ASP A 72 0.69 0.89 -7.95
C ASP A 72 1.17 2.29 -7.53
N TRP A 73 0.80 2.74 -6.33
CA TRP A 73 1.32 4.00 -5.77
C TRP A 73 2.81 3.90 -5.41
N GLU A 74 3.24 2.83 -4.72
CA GLU A 74 4.65 2.64 -4.33
C GLU A 74 5.59 2.45 -5.54
N LEU A 75 5.08 1.92 -6.66
CA LEU A 75 5.80 1.77 -7.92
C LEU A 75 5.68 3.00 -8.83
N GLY A 76 4.81 3.96 -8.51
CA GLY A 76 4.52 5.10 -9.36
C GLY A 76 3.79 4.73 -10.66
N ARG A 77 3.04 3.62 -10.69
CA ARG A 77 2.14 3.30 -11.80
C ARG A 77 0.89 4.18 -11.78
N GLN A 78 0.46 4.60 -10.60
CA GLN A 78 -0.65 5.52 -10.39
C GLN A 78 -0.28 6.59 -9.35
N ALA A 79 -0.86 7.78 -9.53
CA ALA A 79 -0.75 8.85 -8.54
C ALA A 79 -1.65 8.54 -7.33
N PRO A 80 -1.13 8.59 -6.10
CA PRO A 80 -1.96 8.49 -4.90
C PRO A 80 -2.84 9.75 -4.73
N PRO A 81 -4.01 9.62 -4.08
CA PRO A 81 -4.80 10.77 -3.67
C PRO A 81 -3.99 11.70 -2.75
N GLY A 82 -4.19 13.02 -2.86
CA GLY A 82 -3.47 14.00 -2.03
C GLY A 82 -3.65 13.78 -0.51
N VAL A 83 -4.82 13.26 -0.10
CA VAL A 83 -5.08 12.89 1.31
C VAL A 83 -4.15 11.76 1.77
N ALA A 84 -3.92 10.75 0.94
CA ALA A 84 -3.01 9.65 1.25
C ALA A 84 -1.56 10.14 1.34
N VAL A 85 -1.15 11.04 0.44
CA VAL A 85 0.17 11.70 0.50
C VAL A 85 0.32 12.49 1.80
N ARG A 86 -0.70 13.28 2.17
CA ARG A 86 -0.67 14.09 3.39
C ARG A 86 -0.62 13.25 4.66
N LEU A 87 -1.37 12.16 4.72
CA LEU A 87 -1.29 11.21 5.82
C LEU A 87 0.11 10.59 5.90
N CYS A 88 0.70 10.20 4.77
CA CYS A 88 2.07 9.68 4.74
C CYS A 88 3.10 10.70 5.24
N GLU A 89 2.96 11.98 4.89
CA GLU A 89 3.81 13.05 5.43
C GLU A 89 3.69 13.19 6.95
N LEU A 90 2.50 13.02 7.52
CA LEU A 90 2.29 13.02 8.96
C LEU A 90 2.95 11.80 9.62
N LEU A 91 2.76 10.61 9.06
CA LEU A 91 3.36 9.38 9.55
C LEU A 91 4.90 9.37 9.47
N ILE A 92 5.49 10.10 8.52
CA ILE A 92 6.94 10.30 8.46
C ILE A 92 7.42 11.19 9.61
N LYS A 93 6.65 12.22 9.97
CA LYS A 93 7.00 13.16 11.05
C LYS A 93 6.77 12.56 12.43
N ASP A 94 5.69 11.81 12.59
CA ASP A 94 5.29 11.17 13.84
C ASP A 94 4.81 9.73 13.55
N PRO A 95 5.72 8.75 13.55
CA PRO A 95 5.38 7.35 13.33
C PRO A 95 4.48 6.76 14.42
N ASP A 96 4.50 7.33 15.62
CA ASP A 96 3.69 6.85 16.76
C ASP A 96 2.21 7.22 16.61
N LEU A 97 1.88 8.11 15.67
CA LEU A 97 0.50 8.49 15.33
C LEU A 97 -0.36 7.27 14.98
N ILE A 98 0.23 6.18 14.47
CA ILE A 98 -0.53 4.95 14.16
C ILE A 98 -1.18 4.30 15.38
N LYS A 99 -0.63 4.51 16.59
CA LYS A 99 -1.15 3.93 17.83
C LYS A 99 -2.51 4.51 18.23
N GLN A 100 -2.94 5.59 17.59
CA GLN A 100 -4.24 6.22 17.81
C GLN A 100 -5.34 5.63 16.93
N PHE A 101 -4.98 4.79 15.95
CA PHE A 101 -5.90 4.21 14.96
C PHE A 101 -6.01 2.68 15.05
N ASP A 102 -5.41 2.07 16.08
CA ASP A 102 -5.47 0.63 16.37
C ASP A 102 -6.72 0.26 17.18
#